data_AF-A0A8T5BCB4-F1
#
_entry.id   AF-A0A8T5BCB4-F1
#
_cell.length_a   1.000
_cell.length_b   1.000
_cell.length_c   1.000
_cell.angle_alpha   90.00
_cell.angle_beta   90.00
_cell.angle_gamma   90.00
#
_symmetry.space_group_name_H-M   'P 1'
#
loop_
_entity.id
_entity.type
_entity.pdbx_description
1 polymer ?
#
loop_
_entity_poly.entity_id
_entity_poly.type
_entity_poly.pdbx_seq_one_letter_code
_entity_poly.pdbx_strand_id
1 'polypeptide(L)'
;KREFKEEILKFGGKPLDKTHLPLHARGMDAIRNSFYTLGQGFKVCIEVVLIASDLGALNIGEDVIAVAGTDRGSDTAIVAKACKTSDIFSRDKSKRLEIREILAMPLKKMWW
;
A
#
# COMPACT_ATOMS: atom_id res chain seq x y z
N LYS A 1 13.06 -15.07 -2.35
CA LYS A 1 14.15 -15.81 -3.02
C LYS A 1 15.03 -14.81 -3.76
N ARG A 2 16.36 -14.97 -3.74
CA ARG A 2 17.33 -14.00 -4.30
C ARG A 2 17.14 -13.80 -5.82
N GLU A 3 16.81 -14.87 -6.52
CA GLU A 3 16.52 -14.90 -7.97
C GLU A 3 15.50 -13.84 -8.42
N PHE A 4 14.37 -13.69 -7.72
CA PHE A 4 13.34 -12.72 -8.11
C PHE A 4 13.80 -11.26 -7.96
N LYS A 5 14.69 -10.96 -7.02
CA LYS A 5 15.20 -9.59 -6.88
C LYS A 5 16.08 -9.19 -8.06
N GLU A 6 16.91 -10.11 -8.53
CA GLU A 6 17.79 -9.90 -9.66
C GLU A 6 16.96 -9.71 -10.95
N GLU A 7 15.89 -10.47 -11.12
CA GLU A 7 14.93 -10.26 -12.22
C GLU A 7 14.22 -8.91 -12.13
N ILE A 8 13.69 -8.54 -10.96
CA ILE A 8 13.02 -7.23 -10.76
C ILE A 8 13.97 -6.09 -11.14
N LEU A 9 15.23 -6.14 -10.68
CA LEU A 9 16.25 -5.15 -11.01
C LEU A 9 16.55 -5.11 -12.51
N LYS A 10 16.64 -6.28 -13.15
CA LYS A 10 16.87 -6.40 -14.61
C LYS A 10 15.78 -5.71 -15.43
N PHE A 11 14.53 -5.75 -14.97
CA PHE A 11 13.41 -5.05 -15.62
C PHE A 11 13.23 -3.60 -15.13
N GLY A 12 14.21 -3.04 -14.40
CA GLY A 12 14.18 -1.64 -13.92
C GLY A 12 13.34 -1.41 -12.67
N GLY A 13 12.79 -2.47 -12.08
CA GLY A 13 12.09 -2.40 -10.80
C GLY A 13 13.05 -2.20 -9.64
N LYS A 14 12.56 -1.60 -8.55
CA LYS A 14 13.30 -1.40 -7.30
C LYS A 14 12.74 -2.33 -6.22
N PRO A 15 13.35 -3.47 -5.92
CA PRO A 15 12.85 -4.37 -4.90
C PRO A 15 13.06 -3.75 -3.51
N LEU A 16 11.97 -3.60 -2.76
CA LEU A 16 12.00 -3.20 -1.35
C LEU A 16 11.63 -4.42 -0.50
N ASP A 17 12.51 -4.83 0.42
CA ASP A 17 12.27 -5.95 1.33
C ASP A 17 12.80 -5.65 2.74
N LYS A 18 12.46 -6.52 3.70
CA LYS A 18 12.77 -6.34 5.13
C LYS A 18 12.32 -4.97 5.66
N THR A 19 11.16 -4.51 5.17
CA THR A 19 10.56 -3.24 5.54
C THR A 19 9.77 -3.37 6.84
N HIS A 20 9.39 -2.24 7.43
CA HIS A 20 8.33 -2.23 8.43
C HIS A 20 6.97 -2.53 7.77
N LEU A 21 5.98 -2.81 8.61
CA LEU A 21 4.58 -2.98 8.21
C LEU A 21 3.76 -1.89 8.92
N PRO A 22 3.56 -0.72 8.28
CA PRO A 22 2.89 0.44 8.87
C PRO A 22 1.59 0.13 9.59
N LEU A 23 0.73 -0.71 8.98
CA LEU A 23 -0.61 -0.98 9.51
C LEU A 23 -0.62 -2.08 10.57
N HIS A 24 0.51 -2.74 10.82
CA HIS A 24 0.71 -3.71 11.90
C HIS A 24 1.47 -3.11 13.09
N ALA A 25 1.84 -1.83 13.03
CA ALA A 25 2.42 -1.13 14.16
C ALA A 25 1.41 -0.97 15.32
N ARG A 26 1.91 -0.84 16.55
CA ARG A 26 1.07 -0.66 17.74
C ARG A 26 0.13 0.54 17.56
N GLY A 27 -1.17 0.33 17.79
CA GLY A 27 -2.19 1.37 17.68
C GLY A 27 -2.82 1.50 16.30
N MET A 28 -2.36 0.75 15.30
CA MET A 28 -2.91 0.78 13.94
C MET A 28 -4.02 -0.25 13.71
N ASP A 29 -4.34 -1.09 14.70
CA ASP A 29 -5.28 -2.21 14.56
C ASP A 29 -6.67 -1.76 14.07
N ALA A 30 -7.21 -0.67 14.63
CA ALA A 30 -8.52 -0.15 14.24
C ALA A 30 -8.53 0.32 12.77
N ILE A 31 -7.44 0.95 12.32
CA ILE A 31 -7.29 1.45 10.95
C ILE A 31 -7.13 0.27 9.99
N ARG A 32 -6.25 -0.68 10.32
CA ARG A 32 -6.05 -1.91 9.57
C ARG A 32 -7.36 -2.67 9.40
N ASN A 33 -8.10 -2.86 10.48
CA ASN A 33 -9.38 -3.58 10.46
C ASN A 33 -10.45 -2.81 9.68
N SER A 34 -10.44 -1.48 9.73
CA SER A 34 -11.30 -0.65 8.90
C SER A 34 -11.00 -0.83 7.41
N PHE A 35 -9.72 -0.84 7.00
CA PHE A 35 -9.37 -1.09 5.60
C PHE A 35 -9.68 -2.52 5.16
N TYR A 36 -9.59 -3.50 6.07
CA TYR A 36 -10.01 -4.87 5.74
C TYR A 36 -11.48 -4.96 5.34
N THR A 37 -12.37 -4.05 5.74
CA THR A 37 -13.76 -4.02 5.24
C THR A 37 -13.84 -3.92 3.71
N LEU A 38 -12.81 -3.36 3.06
CA LEU A 38 -12.66 -3.26 1.61
C LEU A 38 -11.83 -4.42 1.01
N GLY A 39 -11.41 -5.38 1.82
CA GLY A 39 -10.65 -6.58 1.41
C GLY A 39 -9.18 -6.53 1.82
N GLN A 40 -8.55 -7.72 1.79
CA GLN A 40 -7.12 -7.88 2.09
C GLN A 40 -6.25 -7.05 1.12
N GLY A 41 -6.49 -7.21 -0.20
CA GLY A 41 -5.76 -6.46 -1.23
C GLY A 41 -5.87 -4.94 -1.09
N PHE A 42 -7.03 -4.41 -0.71
CA PHE A 42 -7.20 -2.96 -0.52
C PHE A 42 -6.34 -2.41 0.62
N LYS A 43 -6.38 -3.07 1.79
CA LYS A 43 -5.49 -2.74 2.91
C LYS A 43 -4.03 -2.81 2.50
N VAL A 44 -3.63 -3.87 1.78
CA VAL A 44 -2.23 -4.07 1.37
C VAL A 44 -1.81 -2.99 0.36
N CYS A 45 -2.67 -2.57 -0.57
CA CYS A 45 -2.39 -1.44 -1.47
C CYS A 45 -2.02 -0.18 -0.68
N ILE A 46 -2.77 0.15 0.37
CA ILE A 46 -2.44 1.30 1.23
C ILE A 46 -1.11 1.06 1.93
N GLU A 47 -0.89 -0.12 2.49
CA GLU A 47 0.34 -0.44 3.22
C GLU A 47 1.60 -0.35 2.33
N VAL A 48 1.55 -0.78 1.06
CA VAL A 48 2.70 -0.68 0.16
C VAL A 48 3.02 0.76 -0.25
N VAL A 49 2.00 1.62 -0.42
CA VAL A 49 2.22 3.06 -0.66
C VAL A 49 2.91 3.70 0.53
N LEU A 50 2.47 3.38 1.75
CA LEU A 50 3.06 3.90 2.98
C LEU A 50 4.49 3.41 3.17
N ILE A 51 4.76 2.12 2.95
CA ILE A 51 6.12 1.56 3.00
C ILE A 51 7.05 2.27 2.01
N ALA A 52 6.61 2.37 0.75
CA ALA A 52 7.41 2.99 -0.30
C ALA A 52 7.65 4.48 -0.01
N SER A 53 6.65 5.20 0.50
CA SER A 53 6.77 6.61 0.89
C SER A 53 7.71 6.82 2.08
N ASP A 54 7.59 5.99 3.12
CA ASP A 54 8.45 6.08 4.31
C ASP A 54 9.91 5.78 4.00
N LEU A 55 10.17 4.89 3.03
CA LEU A 55 11.52 4.57 2.54
C LEU A 55 12.05 5.55 1.49
N GLY A 56 11.27 6.58 1.12
CA GLY A 56 11.68 7.58 0.12
C GLY A 56 11.74 7.04 -1.31
N ALA A 57 11.06 5.93 -1.59
CA ALA A 57 10.96 5.40 -2.95
C ALA A 57 9.94 6.17 -3.81
N LEU A 58 9.05 6.93 -3.18
CA LEU A 58 8.05 7.81 -3.80
C LEU A 58 8.29 9.26 -3.39
N ASN A 59 7.94 10.19 -4.28
CA ASN A 59 7.82 11.60 -3.96
C ASN A 59 6.48 11.85 -3.25
N ILE A 60 6.53 12.46 -2.08
CA ILE A 60 5.31 12.75 -1.32
C ILE A 60 4.42 13.72 -2.11
N GLY A 61 3.13 13.38 -2.21
CA GLY A 61 2.12 14.15 -2.94
C GLY A 61 1.91 13.73 -4.39
N GLU A 62 2.74 12.86 -4.95
CA GLU A 62 2.51 12.33 -6.30
C GLU A 62 1.38 11.28 -6.28
N ASP A 63 0.60 11.21 -7.36
CA ASP A 63 -0.40 10.17 -7.53
C ASP A 63 0.27 8.89 -8.05
N VAL A 64 0.02 7.77 -7.38
CA VAL A 64 0.61 6.47 -7.68
C VAL A 64 -0.45 5.40 -7.86
N ILE A 65 -0.16 4.39 -8.68
CA ILE A 65 -0.95 3.17 -8.76
C ILE A 65 -0.35 2.14 -7.82
N ALA A 66 -1.14 1.70 -6.85
CA ALA A 66 -0.78 0.62 -5.95
C ALA A 66 -1.54 -0.65 -6.33
N VAL A 67 -0.83 -1.78 -6.39
CA VAL A 67 -1.38 -3.08 -6.76
C VAL A 67 -1.03 -4.10 -5.68
N ALA A 68 -2.02 -4.86 -5.23
CA ALA A 68 -1.85 -5.92 -4.24
C ALA A 68 -2.94 -7.00 -4.38
N GLY A 69 -2.88 -8.02 -3.54
CA GLY A 69 -3.79 -9.17 -3.59
C GLY A 69 -4.15 -9.77 -2.24
N THR A 70 -4.98 -10.80 -2.30
CA THR A 70 -5.48 -11.58 -1.15
C THR A 70 -4.77 -12.93 -1.10
N ASP A 71 -4.06 -13.24 -0.01
CA ASP A 71 -3.12 -14.37 0.15
C ASP A 71 -1.94 -14.37 -0.86
N ARG A 72 -2.24 -14.51 -2.16
CA ARG A 72 -1.26 -14.55 -3.26
C ARG A 72 -1.76 -13.80 -4.48
N GLY A 73 -0.81 -13.43 -5.35
CA GLY A 73 -1.11 -12.74 -6.60
C GLY A 73 -1.55 -11.30 -6.37
N SER A 74 -2.37 -10.79 -7.27
CA SER A 74 -2.91 -9.43 -7.21
C SER A 74 -4.34 -9.41 -7.72
N ASP A 75 -5.22 -8.79 -6.93
CA ASP A 75 -6.67 -8.72 -7.21
C ASP A 75 -7.24 -7.31 -7.01
N THR A 76 -6.44 -6.39 -6.48
CA THR A 76 -6.84 -5.03 -6.12
C THR A 76 -5.83 -4.03 -6.65
N ALA A 77 -6.31 -2.96 -7.26
CA ALA A 77 -5.51 -1.84 -7.71
C ALA A 77 -6.23 -0.52 -7.42
N ILE A 78 -5.48 0.46 -6.89
CA ILE A 78 -5.99 1.79 -6.54
C ILE A 78 -5.06 2.87 -7.07
N VAL A 79 -5.61 4.06 -7.31
CA VAL A 79 -4.83 5.30 -7.42
C VAL A 79 -4.85 5.97 -6.05
N ALA A 80 -3.67 6.32 -5.52
CA ALA A 80 -3.54 6.97 -4.23
C ALA A 80 -2.51 8.10 -4.30
N LYS A 81 -2.70 9.14 -3.50
CA LYS A 81 -1.69 10.16 -3.28
C LYS A 81 -0.64 9.64 -2.28
N ALA A 82 0.63 9.64 -2.67
CA ALA A 82 1.72 9.18 -1.82
C ALA A 82 1.84 10.06 -0.56
N CYS A 83 1.85 9.43 0.62
CA CYS A 83 2.00 10.08 1.92
C CYS A 83 2.81 9.22 2.89
N LYS A 84 3.45 9.85 3.88
CA LYS A 84 4.13 9.12 4.96
C LYS A 84 3.12 8.53 5.95
N THR A 85 3.52 7.48 6.65
CA THR A 85 2.70 6.87 7.71
C THR A 85 2.32 7.87 8.80
N SER A 86 3.23 8.79 9.15
CA SER A 86 2.99 9.86 10.13
C SER A 86 1.91 10.87 9.69
N ASP A 87 1.62 10.94 8.39
CA ASP A 87 0.72 11.94 7.82
C ASP A 87 -0.65 11.39 7.44
N ILE A 88 -0.94 10.09 7.60
CA ILE A 88 -2.20 9.45 7.17
C ILE A 88 -3.44 10.26 7.55
N PHE A 89 -3.48 10.79 8.78
CA PHE A 89 -4.59 11.60 9.32
C PHE A 89 -4.21 13.06 9.56
N SER A 90 -3.22 13.57 8.81
CA SER A 90 -2.81 14.96 8.93
C SER A 90 -3.98 15.91 8.72
N ARG A 91 -4.01 17.00 9.49
CA ARG A 91 -4.97 18.10 9.28
C ARG A 91 -4.65 18.88 8.01
N ASP A 92 -3.40 18.82 7.58
CA ASP A 92 -2.98 19.34 6.28
C ASP A 92 -3.47 18.41 5.18
N LYS A 93 -4.48 18.89 4.42
CA LYS A 93 -5.10 18.14 3.32
C LYS A 93 -4.09 17.77 2.22
N SER A 94 -3.02 18.53 2.07
CA SER A 94 -1.99 18.23 1.08
C SER A 94 -1.16 16.99 1.45
N LYS A 95 -1.02 16.69 2.75
CA LYS A 95 -0.15 15.61 3.26
C LYS A 95 -0.89 14.32 3.59
N ARG A 96 -2.19 14.39 3.83
CA ARG A 96 -2.97 13.23 4.27
C ARG A 96 -3.13 12.17 3.19
N LEU A 97 -3.35 10.93 3.63
CA LEU A 97 -3.73 9.82 2.76
C LEU A 97 -5.01 10.18 2.00
N GLU A 98 -4.99 9.92 0.71
CA GLU A 98 -6.12 10.13 -0.19
C GLU A 98 -6.14 9.04 -1.23
N ILE A 99 -7.22 8.25 -1.24
CA ILE A 99 -7.48 7.27 -2.29
C ILE A 99 -8.25 8.01 -3.37
N ARG A 100 -7.64 8.17 -4.54
CA ARG A 100 -8.21 8.92 -5.66
C ARG A 100 -9.25 8.08 -6.38
N GLU A 101 -8.89 6.84 -6.69
CA GLU A 101 -9.70 5.94 -7.49
C GLU A 101 -9.46 4.49 -7.07
N ILE A 102 -10.48 3.64 -7.30
CA ILE A 102 -10.36 2.19 -7.21
C ILE A 102 -10.47 1.66 -8.64
N LEU A 103 -9.37 1.11 -9.15
CA LEU A 103 -9.29 0.61 -10.53
C LEU A 103 -9.90 -0.78 -10.65
N ALA A 104 -9.61 -1.65 -9.68
CA ALA A 104 -10.14 -3.00 -9.58
C ALA A 104 -10.11 -3.46 -8.12
N MET A 105 -11.11 -4.24 -7.72
CA MET A 105 -11.13 -4.97 -6.45
C MET A 105 -12.15 -6.13 -6.53
N PRO A 106 -11.98 -7.23 -5.78
CA PRO A 106 -12.96 -8.29 -5.73
C PRO A 106 -14.31 -7.78 -5.22
N LEU A 107 -15.43 -8.14 -5.86
CA LEU A 107 -16.76 -7.81 -5.32
C LEU A 107 -17.01 -8.54 -3.99
N LYS A 108 -16.79 -9.86 -3.99
CA LYS A 108 -16.87 -10.72 -2.80
C LYS A 108 -15.49 -10.79 -2.14
N LYS A 109 -15.43 -10.40 -0.87
CA LYS A 109 -14.20 -10.44 -0.08
C LYS A 109 -14.05 -11.82 0.57
N MET A 110 -12.81 -12.20 0.83
CA MET A 110 -12.50 -13.40 1.60
C MET A 110 -12.11 -13.02 3.02
N TRP A 111 -12.65 -13.78 3.97
CA TRP A 111 -12.46 -13.59 5.40
C TRP A 111 -12.04 -14.94 5.97
N TRP A 112 -10.88 -14.97 6.63
CA TRP A 112 -10.37 -16.13 7.34
C TRP A 112 -9.51 -15.66 8.51
#